data_AF-A0A915XK29-F1
#
_entry.id   AF-A0A915XK29-F1
#
_cell.length_a   1.000
_cell.length_b   1.000
_cell.length_c   1.000
_cell.angle_alpha   90.00
_cell.angle_beta   90.00
_cell.angle_gamma   90.00
#
_symmetry.space_group_name_H-M   'P 1'
#
loop_
_entity.id
_entity.type
_entity.pdbx_description
1 polymer ?
#
loop_
_entity_poly.entity_id
_entity_poly.type
_entity_poly.pdbx_seq_one_letter_code
_entity_poly.pdbx_strand_id
1 'polypeptide(L)'
;MPTTVHIPDPLLKSVDRRAKALGISRNRLVIRALEQAVAPQATWAPEFLERLRQVNRDTADAVDDMLAAVTVARRSKAPLDL
;
A
#
# COMPACT_ATOMS: atom_id res chain seq x y z
N MET A 1 -21.64 6.19 23.57
CA MET A 1 -22.15 4.95 24.20
C MET A 1 -21.19 3.82 23.92
N PRO A 2 -20.86 2.94 24.88
CA PRO A 2 -20.08 1.74 24.60
C PRO A 2 -20.91 0.74 23.79
N THR A 3 -20.27 0.06 22.84
CA THR A 3 -20.89 -1.03 22.05
C THR A 3 -20.32 -2.36 22.52
N THR A 4 -21.18 -3.34 22.76
CA THR A 4 -20.76 -4.70 23.13
C THR A 4 -20.75 -5.58 21.90
N VAL A 5 -19.63 -6.24 21.64
CA VAL A 5 -19.46 -7.17 20.52
C VAL A 5 -18.84 -8.46 21.04
N HIS A 6 -19.35 -9.60 20.58
CA HIS A 6 -18.79 -10.90 20.94
C HIS A 6 -17.53 -11.19 20.12
N ILE A 7 -16.40 -11.38 20.81
CA ILE A 7 -15.11 -11.73 20.21
C ILE A 7 -14.67 -13.07 20.81
N PRO A 8 -14.34 -14.08 19.99
CA PRO A 8 -13.85 -15.36 20.50
C PRO A 8 -12.59 -15.19 21.37
N ASP A 9 -12.50 -15.94 22.47
CA ASP A 9 -11.38 -15.86 23.42
C ASP A 9 -9.98 -15.96 22.77
N PRO A 10 -9.74 -16.87 21.79
CA PRO A 10 -8.43 -16.95 21.15
C PRO A 10 -8.04 -15.66 20.41
N LEU A 11 -9.04 -15.01 19.77
CA LEU A 11 -8.84 -13.76 19.06
C LEU A 11 -8.62 -12.61 20.05
N LEU A 12 -9.43 -12.53 21.11
CA LEU A 12 -9.28 -11.52 22.14
C LEU A 12 -7.89 -11.54 22.79
N LYS A 13 -7.36 -12.73 23.09
CA LYS A 13 -5.97 -12.91 23.60
C LYS A 13 -4.91 -12.37 22.64
N SER A 14 -5.12 -12.56 21.34
CA SER A 14 -4.21 -12.09 20.29
C SER A 14 -4.25 -10.57 20.16
N VAL A 15 -5.45 -9.98 20.22
CA VAL A 15 -5.67 -8.53 20.25
C VAL A 15 -4.98 -7.90 21.47
N ASP A 16 -5.14 -8.50 22.64
CA ASP A 16 -4.50 -8.01 23.88
C ASP A 16 -2.98 -8.02 23.81
N ARG A 17 -2.41 -9.12 23.30
CA ARG A 17 -0.96 -9.23 23.10
C ARG A 17 -0.46 -8.13 22.17
N ARG A 18 -1.17 -7.88 21.06
CA ARG A 18 -0.80 -6.85 20.08
C ARG A 18 -0.95 -5.45 20.65
N ALA A 19 -2.02 -5.17 21.39
CA ALA A 19 -2.25 -3.88 22.03
C ALA A 19 -1.15 -3.57 23.06
N LYS A 20 -0.78 -4.56 23.88
CA LYS A 20 0.34 -4.46 24.83
C LYS A 20 1.67 -4.19 24.13
N ALA A 21 1.98 -4.92 23.06
CA ALA A 21 3.20 -4.72 22.28
C ALA A 21 3.29 -3.32 21.64
N LEU A 22 2.15 -2.72 21.31
CA LEU A 22 2.05 -1.37 20.74
C LEU A 22 1.91 -0.26 21.80
N GLY A 23 1.82 -0.59 23.09
CA GLY A 23 1.62 0.39 24.16
C GLY A 23 0.29 1.16 24.09
N ILE A 24 -0.75 0.56 23.49
CA ILE A 24 -2.07 1.19 23.34
C ILE A 24 -3.17 0.35 23.99
N SER A 25 -4.32 0.96 24.28
CA SER A 25 -5.48 0.23 24.79
C SER A 25 -6.05 -0.73 23.74
N ARG A 26 -6.63 -1.84 24.21
CA ARG A 26 -7.39 -2.80 23.37
C ARG A 26 -8.39 -2.08 22.48
N ASN A 27 -9.20 -1.19 23.05
CA ASN A 27 -10.22 -0.45 22.31
C ASN A 27 -9.61 0.40 21.19
N ARG A 28 -8.46 1.06 21.43
CA ARG A 28 -7.77 1.85 20.41
C ARG A 28 -7.26 0.98 19.26
N LEU A 29 -6.78 -0.22 19.56
CA LEU A 29 -6.39 -1.18 18.52
C LEU A 29 -7.60 -1.64 17.69
N VAL A 30 -8.71 -1.98 18.35
CA VAL A 30 -9.95 -2.41 17.68
C VAL A 30 -10.48 -1.30 16.76
N ILE A 31 -10.56 -0.07 17.24
CA ILE A 31 -11.01 1.08 16.44
C ILE A 31 -10.11 1.26 15.21
N ARG A 32 -8.79 1.28 15.38
CA ARG A 32 -7.85 1.42 14.25
C ARG A 32 -8.01 0.32 13.21
N ALA A 33 -8.17 -0.93 13.66
CA ALA A 33 -8.36 -2.05 12.76
C ALA A 33 -9.67 -1.93 11.98
N LEU A 34 -10.75 -1.48 12.63
CA LEU A 34 -12.03 -1.22 11.98
C LEU A 34 -11.93 -0.06 10.99
N GLU A 35 -11.32 1.07 11.38
CA GLU A 35 -11.06 2.21 10.51
C GLU A 35 -10.30 1.80 9.24
N GLN A 36 -9.27 0.95 9.39
CA GLN A 36 -8.52 0.42 8.24
C GLN A 36 -9.34 -0.53 7.38
N ALA A 37 -10.20 -1.35 7.98
CA ALA A 37 -11.02 -2.32 7.26
C ALA A 37 -12.20 -1.67 6.51
N VAL A 38 -12.75 -0.57 7.03
CA VAL A 38 -13.86 0.18 6.41
C VAL A 38 -13.39 1.34 5.56
N ALA A 39 -12.12 1.76 5.70
CA ALA A 39 -11.53 2.71 4.78
C ALA A 39 -11.75 2.17 3.36
N PRO A 40 -12.27 3.00 2.43
CA PRO A 40 -12.29 2.62 1.03
C PRO A 40 -10.89 2.13 0.70
N GLN A 41 -10.77 0.89 0.23
CA GLN A 41 -9.51 0.46 -0.36
C GLN A 41 -9.11 1.59 -1.31
N ALA A 42 -7.88 2.08 -1.22
CA ALA A 42 -7.33 2.99 -2.20
C ALA A 42 -7.14 2.22 -3.52
N THR A 43 -8.23 1.67 -4.06
CA THR A 43 -8.37 1.29 -5.44
C THR A 43 -8.17 2.59 -6.18
N TRP A 44 -7.14 2.61 -7.02
CA TRP A 44 -6.83 3.75 -7.85
C TRP A 44 -8.10 4.07 -8.62
N ALA A 45 -8.60 5.28 -8.45
CA ALA A 45 -9.85 5.64 -9.07
C ALA A 45 -9.68 5.49 -10.60
N PRO A 46 -10.64 4.91 -11.33
CA PRO A 46 -10.47 4.64 -12.76
C PRO A 46 -10.01 5.88 -13.55
N GLU A 47 -10.52 7.05 -13.19
CA GLU A 47 -10.13 8.34 -13.76
C GLU A 47 -8.65 8.70 -13.54
N PHE A 48 -8.05 8.24 -12.44
CA PHE A 48 -6.63 8.42 -12.20
C PHE A 48 -5.79 7.52 -13.12
N LEU A 49 -6.23 6.28 -13.35
CA LEU A 49 -5.58 5.38 -14.31
C LEU A 49 -5.72 5.90 -15.75
N GLU A 50 -6.87 6.47 -16.12
CA GLU A 50 -7.04 7.12 -17.42
C GLU A 50 -6.11 8.33 -17.58
N ARG A 51 -5.94 9.15 -16.54
CA ARG A 51 -4.97 10.26 -16.55
C ARG A 51 -3.53 9.78 -16.72
N LEU A 52 -3.15 8.63 -16.16
CA LEU A 52 -1.81 8.06 -16.36
C LEU A 52 -1.57 7.59 -17.79
N ARG A 53 -2.62 7.17 -18.51
CA ARG A 53 -2.50 6.78 -19.93
C ARG A 53 -2.36 7.99 -20.86
N GLN A 54 -2.70 9.19 -20.40
CA GLN A 54 -2.54 10.44 -21.14
C GLN A 54 -1.09 10.94 -21.07
N VAL A 55 -0.15 10.13 -21.57
CA VAL A 55 1.26 10.52 -21.67
C VAL A 55 1.45 11.39 -22.91
N ASN A 56 2.08 12.55 -22.76
CA ASN A 56 2.43 13.42 -23.89
C ASN A 56 3.71 12.94 -24.58
N ARG A 57 3.91 13.36 -25.84
CA ARG A 57 5.03 12.92 -26.66
C ARG A 57 6.39 13.24 -26.04
N ASP A 58 6.53 14.45 -25.49
CA ASP A 58 7.75 14.91 -24.84
C ASP A 58 8.18 14.00 -23.66
N THR A 59 7.20 13.49 -22.89
CA THR A 59 7.49 12.56 -21.79
C THR A 59 7.91 11.19 -22.32
N ALA A 60 7.32 10.72 -23.42
CA ALA A 60 7.72 9.46 -24.05
C ALA A 60 9.16 9.54 -24.58
N ASP A 61 9.48 10.61 -25.29
CA ASP A 61 10.82 10.84 -25.85
C ASP A 61 11.87 10.94 -24.73
N ALA A 62 11.56 11.63 -23.62
CA ALA A 62 12.44 11.72 -22.46
C ALA A 62 12.70 10.37 -21.77
N VAL A 63 11.73 9.46 -21.78
CA VAL A 63 11.91 8.09 -21.24
C VAL A 63 12.83 7.28 -22.14
N ASP A 64 12.68 7.38 -23.46
CA ASP A 64 13.55 6.69 -24.43
C ASP A 64 15.00 7.16 -24.29
N ASP A 65 15.23 8.48 -24.17
CA ASP A 65 16.55 9.06 -23.93
C ASP A 65 17.16 8.56 -22.61
N MET A 66 16.35 8.50 -21.54
CA MET A 66 16.78 7.99 -20.24
C MET A 66 17.18 6.51 -20.33
N LEU A 67 16.39 5.67 -21.00
CA LEU A 67 16.67 4.25 -21.18
C LEU A 67 17.91 4.01 -22.04
N ALA A 68 18.12 4.81 -23.08
CA ALA A 68 19.34 4.78 -23.90
C ALA A 68 20.58 5.10 -23.04
N ALA A 69 20.50 6.14 -22.21
CA ALA A 69 21.59 6.51 -21.31
C ALA A 69 21.90 5.42 -20.27
N VAL A 70 20.87 4.82 -19.67
CA VAL A 70 21.02 3.69 -18.72
C VAL A 70 21.66 2.49 -19.41
N THR A 71 21.26 2.18 -20.65
CA THR A 71 21.80 1.07 -21.44
C THR A 71 23.29 1.28 -21.74
N VAL A 72 23.68 2.48 -22.17
CA VAL A 72 25.08 2.83 -22.44
C VAL A 72 25.94 2.81 -21.16
N ALA A 73 25.38 3.25 -20.03
CA ALA A 73 26.07 3.26 -18.74
C ALA A 73 26.21 1.86 -18.11
N ARG A 74 25.46 0.87 -18.60
CA ARG A 74 25.42 -0.49 -18.04
C ARG A 74 26.68 -1.26 -18.38
N ARG A 75 27.60 -1.37 -17.43
CA ARG A 75 28.91 -2.02 -17.64
C ARG A 75 29.05 -3.49 -17.20
N SER A 76 28.11 -4.09 -16.44
CA SER A 76 28.37 -5.47 -15.96
C SER A 76 27.21 -6.36 -15.46
N LYS A 77 25.93 -6.11 -15.78
CA LYS A 77 24.87 -7.07 -15.42
C LYS A 77 23.99 -7.41 -16.60
N ALA A 78 23.82 -8.70 -16.91
CA ALA A 78 22.81 -9.14 -17.87
C ALA A 78 21.39 -8.75 -17.40
N PRO A 79 20.44 -8.45 -18.30
CA PRO A 79 19.04 -8.24 -17.92
C PRO A 79 18.48 -9.50 -17.24
N LEU A 80 17.64 -9.30 -16.22
CA LEU A 80 16.77 -10.38 -15.76
C LEU A 80 15.66 -10.51 -16.81
N ASP A 81 15.44 -11.72 -17.31
CA ASP A 81 14.19 -12.05 -18.00
C ASP A 81 13.05 -11.93 -16.99
N LEU A 82 12.12 -11.01 -17.25
CA LEU A 82 10.87 -10.84 -16.51
C LEU A 82 9.71 -11.32 -17.39
#